data_AF-V7HZG0-F1
#
_entry.id   AF-V7HZG0-F1
#
_cell.length_a   1.000
_cell.length_b   1.000
_cell.length_c   1.000
_cell.angle_alpha   90.00
_cell.angle_beta   90.00
_cell.angle_gamma   90.00
#
_symmetry.space_group_name_H-M   'P 1'
#
loop_
_entity.id
_entity.type
_entity.pdbx_description
1 polymer ?
#
loop_
_entity_poly.entity_id
_entity_poly.type
_entity_poly.pdbx_seq_one_letter_code
_entity_poly.pdbx_strand_id
1 'polypeptide(L)'
;MVQQALRLASENKANVSFKILNNNVSVSDENDKLISFQAVGAQGKNIDGDLLQVTYTNLTNSSYNGTPITKIVLTFKNSKIYGNPTDSKNFLHVYKNPYQGFLHATQIEVAYNFYDETGKLIDFSGQNNAWLSVNSLNSWDVGSRGLTSEAVKGASGVEGYQLKDSSIVIHDNGWAYSDNDNYAEGAKKFAKDVQHNGDVRYESGWDWMESPNFYYGSVLYSLKSSTPTLEFGMHYSTTEGLIANTGKESKDSSYYGGGAWAAFATLIPTSPGPKAPSVTYSLNDVTAKNPLFQKK
;
A
#
# COMPACT_ATOMS: atom_id res chain seq x y z
N MET A 1 -9.83 -14.69 15.25
CA MET A 1 -8.48 -14.29 14.83
C MET A 1 -8.44 -14.40 13.31
N VAL A 2 -8.01 -13.36 12.60
CA VAL A 2 -7.86 -13.43 11.13
C VAL A 2 -6.67 -14.33 10.84
N GLN A 3 -6.86 -15.36 10.01
CA GLN A 3 -5.76 -16.20 9.56
C GLN A 3 -5.04 -15.49 8.41
N GLN A 4 -3.72 -15.30 8.50
CA GLN A 4 -2.89 -14.78 7.42
C GLN A 4 -1.92 -15.86 6.97
N ALA A 5 -2.05 -16.30 5.73
CA ALA A 5 -1.22 -17.29 5.07
C ALA A 5 -0.38 -16.68 3.94
N LEU A 6 -0.79 -15.53 3.39
CA LEU A 6 0.02 -14.78 2.44
C LEU A 6 1.06 -13.96 3.20
N ARG A 7 2.33 -14.09 2.84
CA ARG A 7 3.43 -13.31 3.38
C ARG A 7 4.23 -12.72 2.23
N LEU A 8 4.13 -11.41 2.06
CA LEU A 8 5.01 -10.63 1.20
C LEU A 8 6.02 -9.92 2.08
N ALA A 9 7.28 -10.02 1.71
CA ALA A 9 8.38 -9.40 2.44
C ALA A 9 9.27 -8.62 1.46
N SER A 10 10.22 -7.87 2.00
CA SER A 10 11.22 -7.17 1.17
C SER A 10 12.01 -8.15 0.32
N GLU A 11 12.10 -7.90 -0.99
CA GLU A 11 12.81 -8.72 -1.96
C GLU A 11 13.94 -7.90 -2.61
N ASN A 12 14.90 -7.45 -1.80
CA ASN A 12 16.02 -6.60 -2.25
C ASN A 12 16.92 -7.24 -3.33
N LYS A 13 16.79 -8.55 -3.57
CA LYS A 13 17.52 -9.32 -4.59
C LYS A 13 16.64 -9.73 -5.77
N ALA A 14 15.40 -9.23 -5.85
CA ALA A 14 14.50 -9.54 -6.94
C ALA A 14 15.10 -9.07 -8.27
N ASN A 15 14.95 -9.89 -9.30
CA ASN A 15 15.18 -9.47 -10.67
C ASN A 15 13.86 -8.95 -11.22
N VAL A 16 13.88 -7.73 -11.74
CA VAL A 16 12.71 -7.10 -12.37
C VAL A 16 12.88 -7.04 -13.88
N SER A 17 11.81 -7.37 -14.60
CA SER A 17 11.70 -7.15 -16.04
C SER A 17 10.30 -6.62 -16.36
N PHE A 18 10.13 -6.04 -17.54
CA PHE A 18 8.84 -5.52 -17.96
C PHE A 18 8.57 -5.77 -19.45
N LYS A 19 7.29 -5.73 -19.81
CA LYS A 19 6.80 -5.78 -21.18
C LYS A 19 5.77 -4.68 -21.37
N ILE A 20 6.02 -3.77 -22.31
CA ILE A 20 5.02 -2.79 -22.74
C ILE A 20 3.96 -3.50 -23.58
N LEU A 21 2.70 -3.26 -23.27
CA LEU A 21 1.55 -3.88 -23.94
C LEU A 21 0.72 -2.88 -24.75
N ASN A 22 0.85 -1.59 -24.43
CA ASN A 22 0.15 -0.51 -25.11
C ASN A 22 1.13 0.46 -25.81
N ASN A 23 0.86 0.78 -27.08
CA ASN A 23 1.70 1.68 -27.88
C ASN A 23 1.72 3.13 -27.38
N ASN A 24 0.80 3.49 -26.49
CA ASN A 24 0.76 4.80 -25.84
C ASN A 24 1.58 4.87 -24.55
N VAL A 25 2.37 3.83 -24.24
CA VAL A 25 3.24 3.79 -23.06
C VAL A 25 4.68 3.55 -23.49
N SER A 26 5.63 4.26 -22.90
CA SER A 26 7.05 3.96 -23.02
C SER A 26 7.76 4.06 -21.67
N VAL A 27 8.95 3.48 -21.59
CA VAL A 27 9.88 3.78 -20.50
C VAL A 27 10.40 5.21 -20.70
N SER A 28 10.46 5.99 -19.63
CA SER A 28 11.04 7.34 -19.63
C SER A 28 12.38 7.39 -18.91
N ASP A 29 12.53 6.62 -17.84
CA ASP A 29 13.75 6.53 -17.04
C ASP A 29 13.83 5.16 -16.35
N GLU A 30 15.05 4.69 -16.11
CA GLU A 30 15.33 3.52 -15.30
C GLU A 30 16.59 3.77 -14.48
N ASN A 31 16.47 3.58 -13.16
CA ASN A 31 17.59 3.65 -12.24
C ASN A 31 17.63 2.42 -11.33
N ASP A 32 18.53 2.41 -10.35
CA ASP A 32 18.74 1.28 -9.45
C ASP A 32 17.52 0.98 -8.55
N LYS A 33 16.62 1.95 -8.35
CA LYS A 33 15.47 1.82 -7.44
C LYS A 33 14.15 1.60 -8.15
N LEU A 34 13.94 2.26 -9.29
CA LEU A 34 12.64 2.28 -9.96
C LEU A 34 12.76 2.34 -11.49
N ILE A 35 11.65 1.99 -12.14
CA ILE A 35 11.42 2.10 -13.58
C ILE A 35 10.25 3.07 -13.77
N SER A 36 10.47 4.10 -14.57
CA SER A 36 9.50 5.17 -14.83
C SER A 36 8.85 4.97 -16.20
N PHE A 37 7.53 5.12 -16.25
CA PHE A 37 6.72 4.97 -17.46
C PHE A 37 5.98 6.26 -17.78
N GLN A 38 5.96 6.60 -19.06
CA GLN A 38 5.32 7.79 -19.58
C GLN A 38 4.27 7.50 -20.64
N ALA A 39 3.31 8.41 -20.78
CA ALA A 39 2.37 8.42 -21.89
C ALA A 39 3.04 8.97 -23.17
N VAL A 40 2.81 8.30 -24.31
CA VAL A 40 3.34 8.68 -25.63
C VAL A 40 2.19 8.81 -26.63
N GLY A 41 2.01 10.00 -27.20
CA GLY A 41 0.90 10.29 -28.14
C GLY A 41 -0.48 10.33 -27.47
N ALA A 42 -0.53 10.16 -26.15
CA ALA A 42 -1.71 10.21 -25.31
C ALA A 42 -1.49 11.07 -24.06
N GLN A 43 -0.56 12.04 -24.11
CA GLN A 43 -0.36 12.99 -23.03
C GLN A 43 -1.67 13.72 -22.75
N GLY A 44 -2.06 13.77 -21.48
CA GLY A 44 -3.32 14.36 -21.06
C GLY A 44 -4.56 13.61 -21.54
N LYS A 45 -4.46 12.34 -21.94
CA LYS A 45 -5.61 11.49 -22.29
C LYS A 45 -5.65 10.22 -21.47
N ASN A 46 -6.84 9.67 -21.31
CA ASN A 46 -7.02 8.33 -20.78
C ASN A 46 -6.39 7.29 -21.73
N ILE A 47 -5.81 6.25 -21.16
CA ILE A 47 -5.26 5.11 -21.90
C ILE A 47 -5.95 3.86 -21.38
N ASP A 48 -6.78 3.23 -22.21
CA ASP A 48 -7.55 2.04 -21.84
C ASP A 48 -6.82 0.73 -22.19
N GLY A 49 -7.19 -0.34 -21.50
CA GLY A 49 -6.66 -1.70 -21.71
C GLY A 49 -5.38 -2.01 -20.92
N ASP A 50 -4.75 -3.14 -21.27
CA ASP A 50 -3.49 -3.57 -20.65
C ASP A 50 -2.34 -2.65 -21.10
N LEU A 51 -1.69 -1.99 -20.14
CA LEU A 51 -0.67 -0.96 -20.40
C LEU A 51 0.73 -1.57 -20.48
N LEU A 52 1.09 -2.31 -19.44
CA LEU A 52 2.36 -2.99 -19.30
C LEU A 52 2.26 -4.09 -18.25
N GLN A 53 3.22 -5.01 -18.31
CA GLN A 53 3.41 -6.06 -17.34
C GLN A 53 4.78 -5.93 -16.70
N VAL A 54 4.85 -5.96 -15.37
CA VAL A 54 6.11 -6.03 -14.61
C VAL A 54 6.22 -7.41 -13.98
N THR A 55 7.36 -8.05 -14.17
CA THR A 55 7.65 -9.39 -13.66
C THR A 55 8.81 -9.31 -12.67
N TYR A 56 8.58 -9.77 -11.45
CA TYR A 56 9.59 -9.95 -10.44
C TYR A 56 9.89 -11.44 -10.30
N THR A 57 11.17 -11.80 -10.30
CA THR A 57 11.67 -13.17 -10.10
C THR A 57 12.81 -13.15 -9.07
N ASN A 58 13.37 -14.31 -8.75
CA ASN A 58 14.39 -14.45 -7.70
C ASN A 58 13.87 -13.96 -6.33
N LEU A 59 12.58 -14.23 -6.06
CA LEU A 59 11.94 -13.93 -4.79
C LEU A 59 12.26 -15.05 -3.80
N THR A 60 12.64 -14.66 -2.58
CA THR A 60 13.18 -15.59 -1.56
C THR A 60 12.57 -15.42 -0.18
N ASN A 61 11.86 -14.31 0.07
CA ASN A 61 11.34 -13.97 1.39
C ASN A 61 9.79 -14.04 1.47
N SER A 62 9.14 -14.25 0.34
CA SER A 62 7.67 -14.28 0.22
C SER A 62 7.14 -15.72 0.10
N SER A 63 5.94 -15.96 0.66
CA SER A 63 5.31 -17.28 0.66
C SER A 63 3.79 -17.20 0.78
N TYR A 64 3.10 -18.27 0.40
CA TYR A 64 1.69 -18.48 0.68
C TYR A 64 1.48 -19.86 1.28
N ASN A 65 0.90 -19.92 2.49
CA ASN A 65 0.65 -21.17 3.21
C ASN A 65 1.91 -22.03 3.40
N GLY A 66 3.07 -21.39 3.58
CA GLY A 66 4.38 -22.04 3.69
C GLY A 66 5.05 -22.40 2.36
N THR A 67 4.33 -22.36 1.24
CA THR A 67 4.89 -22.55 -0.11
C THR A 67 5.58 -21.27 -0.57
N PRO A 68 6.85 -21.31 -1.00
CA PRO A 68 7.56 -20.15 -1.55
C PRO A 68 6.83 -19.49 -2.72
N ILE A 69 6.78 -18.16 -2.74
CA ILE A 69 6.41 -17.39 -3.94
C ILE A 69 7.71 -17.01 -4.62
N THR A 70 7.95 -17.52 -5.82
CA THR A 70 9.22 -17.31 -6.54
C THR A 70 9.12 -16.28 -7.66
N LYS A 71 7.88 -15.94 -8.06
CA LYS A 71 7.60 -14.94 -9.09
C LYS A 71 6.29 -14.19 -8.80
N ILE A 72 6.31 -12.89 -9.03
CA ILE A 72 5.14 -12.01 -9.02
C ILE A 72 5.04 -11.32 -10.38
N VAL A 73 3.85 -11.30 -10.96
CA VAL A 73 3.56 -10.57 -12.19
C VAL A 73 2.46 -9.55 -11.90
N LEU A 74 2.76 -8.29 -12.15
CA LEU A 74 1.80 -7.18 -12.05
C LEU A 74 1.43 -6.74 -13.46
N THR A 75 0.14 -6.76 -13.79
CA THR A 75 -0.36 -6.18 -15.05
C THR A 75 -1.07 -4.87 -14.73
N PHE A 76 -0.48 -3.76 -15.17
CA PHE A 76 -1.08 -2.43 -15.04
C PHE A 76 -2.04 -2.19 -16.21
N LYS A 77 -3.23 -1.68 -15.91
CA LYS A 77 -4.33 -1.47 -16.86
C LYS A 77 -4.95 -0.11 -16.63
N ASN A 78 -5.61 0.42 -17.67
CA ASN A 78 -6.48 1.60 -17.60
C ASN A 78 -5.85 2.77 -16.82
N SER A 79 -5.19 3.71 -17.51
CA SER A 79 -4.71 4.95 -16.91
C SER A 79 -5.73 6.05 -17.16
N LYS A 80 -6.49 6.45 -16.13
CA LYS A 80 -7.46 7.56 -16.25
C LYS A 80 -6.98 8.79 -15.51
N ILE A 81 -7.08 9.94 -16.15
CA ILE A 81 -6.59 11.20 -15.59
C ILE A 81 -7.59 11.77 -14.59
N TYR A 82 -7.09 12.39 -13.53
CA TYR A 82 -7.87 13.24 -12.64
C TYR A 82 -7.84 14.68 -13.16
N GLY A 83 -9.00 15.34 -13.17
CA GLY A 83 -9.09 16.79 -13.40
C GLY A 83 -8.41 17.25 -14.69
N ASN A 84 -7.68 18.37 -14.64
CA ASN A 84 -7.02 18.95 -15.79
C ASN A 84 -5.59 18.39 -15.98
N PRO A 85 -5.27 17.66 -17.06
CA PRO A 85 -3.91 17.15 -17.21
C PRO A 85 -2.91 18.30 -17.33
N THR A 86 -2.03 18.48 -16.33
CA THR A 86 -0.73 19.07 -16.63
C THR A 86 0.06 18.07 -17.47
N ASP A 87 1.02 18.57 -18.24
CA ASP A 87 1.92 17.87 -19.17
C ASP A 87 2.82 16.80 -18.51
N SER A 88 2.40 16.23 -17.38
CA SER A 88 3.05 15.12 -16.68
C SER A 88 3.22 13.94 -17.63
N LYS A 89 4.43 13.83 -18.19
CA LYS A 89 4.79 12.74 -19.10
C LYS A 89 4.72 11.41 -18.34
N ASN A 90 5.25 11.37 -17.12
CA ASN A 90 5.26 10.18 -16.29
C ASN A 90 3.93 9.99 -15.57
N PHE A 91 3.38 8.78 -15.62
CA PHE A 91 2.15 8.43 -14.90
C PHE A 91 2.35 7.29 -13.90
N LEU A 92 3.46 6.54 -14.00
CA LEU A 92 3.73 5.38 -13.18
C LEU A 92 5.23 5.22 -12.94
N HIS A 93 5.62 4.97 -11.70
CA HIS A 93 6.97 4.56 -11.32
C HIS A 93 6.88 3.26 -10.52
N VAL A 94 7.53 2.21 -11.00
CA VAL A 94 7.48 0.89 -10.36
C VAL A 94 8.80 0.62 -9.66
N TYR A 95 8.77 0.33 -8.36
CA TYR A 95 9.97 -0.02 -7.62
C TYR A 95 10.49 -1.41 -8.03
N LYS A 96 11.82 -1.56 -8.07
CA LYS A 96 12.47 -2.84 -8.37
C LYS A 96 12.30 -3.87 -7.24
N ASN A 97 12.05 -3.41 -6.00
CA ASN A 97 11.60 -4.25 -4.90
C ASN A 97 10.05 -4.24 -4.85
N PRO A 98 9.36 -5.38 -5.10
CA PRO A 98 7.90 -5.44 -5.14
C PRO A 98 7.23 -5.07 -3.81
N TYR A 99 7.94 -5.19 -2.68
CA TYR A 99 7.45 -4.77 -1.36
C TYR A 99 7.28 -3.25 -1.25
N GLN A 100 7.99 -2.48 -2.07
CA GLN A 100 7.87 -1.02 -2.13
C GLN A 100 6.78 -0.56 -3.11
N GLY A 101 6.16 -1.46 -3.89
CA GLY A 101 5.03 -1.15 -4.77
C GLY A 101 5.37 -0.14 -5.88
N PHE A 102 4.54 0.90 -6.04
CA PHE A 102 4.64 1.85 -7.14
C PHE A 102 4.07 3.23 -6.80
N LEU A 103 4.52 4.26 -7.50
CA LEU A 103 3.96 5.61 -7.49
C LEU A 103 3.10 5.81 -8.74
N HIS A 104 1.91 6.39 -8.60
CA HIS A 104 1.02 6.63 -9.74
C HIS A 104 0.48 8.07 -9.72
N ALA A 105 0.37 8.71 -10.88
CA ALA A 105 -0.21 10.05 -11.03
C ALA A 105 -1.62 10.04 -11.66
N THR A 106 -2.07 8.86 -12.09
CA THR A 106 -3.39 8.63 -12.69
C THR A 106 -4.15 7.58 -11.89
N GLN A 107 -5.40 7.37 -12.24
CA GLN A 107 -6.18 6.23 -11.79
C GLN A 107 -5.67 5.02 -12.53
N ILE A 108 -5.27 3.99 -11.80
CA ILE A 108 -4.63 2.83 -12.41
C ILE A 108 -5.11 1.53 -11.78
N GLU A 109 -5.44 0.57 -12.63
CA GLU A 109 -5.80 -0.78 -12.22
C GLU A 109 -4.58 -1.68 -12.25
N VAL A 110 -4.45 -2.56 -11.26
CA VAL A 110 -3.34 -3.51 -11.13
C VAL A 110 -3.90 -4.89 -10.85
N ALA A 111 -3.64 -5.81 -11.78
CA ALA A 111 -3.91 -7.23 -11.60
C ALA A 111 -2.65 -7.94 -11.08
N TYR A 112 -2.79 -8.72 -10.01
CA TYR A 112 -1.68 -9.39 -9.34
C TYR A 112 -1.72 -10.89 -9.63
N ASN A 113 -0.59 -11.47 -10.02
CA ASN A 113 -0.42 -12.91 -10.21
C ASN A 113 0.82 -13.40 -9.45
N PHE A 114 0.62 -14.36 -8.56
CA PHE A 114 1.68 -14.95 -7.73
C PHE A 114 1.94 -16.38 -8.17
N TYR A 115 3.22 -16.76 -8.27
CA TYR A 115 3.60 -18.10 -8.73
C TYR A 115 4.50 -18.77 -7.70
N ASP A 116 4.23 -20.05 -7.47
CA ASP A 116 5.04 -20.89 -6.59
C ASP A 116 6.36 -21.33 -7.25
N GLU A 117 7.18 -22.08 -6.53
CA GLU A 117 8.46 -22.63 -7.00
C GLU A 117 8.33 -23.60 -8.19
N THR A 118 7.15 -24.17 -8.42
CA THR A 118 6.88 -25.03 -9.59
C THR A 118 6.49 -24.21 -10.82
N GLY A 119 6.34 -22.89 -10.67
CA GLY A 119 5.86 -21.99 -11.71
C GLY A 119 4.34 -22.00 -11.88
N LYS A 120 3.60 -22.63 -10.96
CA LYS A 120 2.14 -22.68 -10.98
C LYS A 120 1.56 -21.39 -10.41
N LEU A 121 0.51 -20.89 -11.06
CA LEU A 121 -0.25 -19.74 -10.57
C LEU A 121 -0.99 -20.11 -9.29
N ILE A 122 -0.80 -19.31 -8.25
CA ILE A 122 -1.46 -19.46 -6.95
C ILE A 122 -2.89 -18.93 -7.09
N ASP A 123 -3.86 -19.73 -6.63
CA ASP A 123 -5.26 -19.34 -6.54
C ASP A 123 -5.66 -19.13 -5.07
N PHE A 124 -6.21 -17.96 -4.78
CA PHE A 124 -6.72 -17.60 -3.45
C PHE A 124 -8.21 -17.89 -3.28
N SER A 125 -8.89 -18.40 -4.32
CA SER A 125 -10.31 -18.70 -4.27
C SER A 125 -10.65 -19.72 -3.17
N GLY A 126 -11.75 -19.48 -2.46
CA GLY A 126 -12.23 -20.35 -1.38
C GLY A 126 -11.40 -20.34 -0.09
N GLN A 127 -10.27 -19.62 -0.04
CA GLN A 127 -9.38 -19.56 1.10
C GLN A 127 -9.47 -18.17 1.75
N ASN A 128 -10.09 -18.06 2.93
CA ASN A 128 -10.22 -16.77 3.62
C ASN A 128 -8.97 -16.43 4.46
N ASN A 129 -7.78 -16.56 3.86
CA ASN A 129 -6.51 -16.45 4.57
C ASN A 129 -5.41 -15.69 3.80
N ALA A 130 -5.69 -15.16 2.61
CA ALA A 130 -4.78 -14.29 1.87
C ALA A 130 -5.25 -12.84 1.97
N TRP A 131 -4.51 -12.02 2.71
CA TRP A 131 -4.88 -10.62 2.94
C TRP A 131 -3.78 -9.68 2.49
N LEU A 132 -4.16 -8.63 1.77
CA LEU A 132 -3.31 -7.48 1.48
C LEU A 132 -3.84 -6.26 2.23
N SER A 133 -2.97 -5.58 2.96
CA SER A 133 -3.24 -4.24 3.46
C SER A 133 -2.78 -3.22 2.43
N VAL A 134 -3.66 -2.27 2.12
CA VAL A 134 -3.29 -1.04 1.43
C VAL A 134 -3.23 0.03 2.50
N ASN A 135 -2.04 0.60 2.69
CA ASN A 135 -1.72 1.50 3.78
C ASN A 135 -1.36 2.88 3.23
N SER A 136 -1.01 3.82 4.11
CA SER A 136 -0.60 5.17 3.72
C SER A 136 -1.68 5.94 2.95
N LEU A 137 -2.97 5.60 3.10
CA LEU A 137 -4.05 6.29 2.40
C LEU A 137 -4.29 7.66 3.04
N ASN A 138 -3.47 8.63 2.67
CA ASN A 138 -3.50 9.96 3.25
C ASN A 138 -4.71 10.77 2.79
N SER A 139 -5.12 11.70 3.62
CA SER A 139 -6.12 12.70 3.29
C SER A 139 -5.78 14.02 3.96
N TRP A 140 -5.91 15.11 3.20
CA TRP A 140 -5.52 16.46 3.61
C TRP A 140 -6.59 17.47 3.19
N ASP A 141 -6.92 18.39 4.09
CA ASP A 141 -7.76 19.54 3.77
C ASP A 141 -6.91 20.63 3.10
N VAL A 142 -7.21 20.92 1.83
CA VAL A 142 -6.53 21.97 1.06
C VAL A 142 -7.31 23.30 1.07
N GLY A 143 -8.05 23.56 2.15
CA GLY A 143 -8.74 24.81 2.44
C GLY A 143 -9.97 25.01 1.54
N SER A 144 -10.03 26.13 0.82
CA SER A 144 -11.18 26.42 -0.06
C SER A 144 -11.38 25.39 -1.18
N ARG A 145 -10.40 24.51 -1.42
CA ARG A 145 -10.43 23.43 -2.41
C ARG A 145 -10.97 22.11 -1.83
N GLY A 146 -11.27 22.08 -0.53
CA GLY A 146 -11.80 20.92 0.18
C GLY A 146 -10.78 19.82 0.44
N LEU A 147 -11.28 18.64 0.76
CA LEU A 147 -10.50 17.44 1.03
C LEU A 147 -9.95 16.78 -0.25
N THR A 148 -8.68 16.40 -0.22
CA THR A 148 -8.03 15.46 -1.17
C THR A 148 -7.64 14.21 -0.43
N SER A 149 -8.05 13.04 -0.92
CA SER A 149 -7.76 11.74 -0.29
C SER A 149 -7.16 10.76 -1.29
N GLU A 150 -6.12 10.05 -0.91
CA GLU A 150 -5.68 8.85 -1.59
C GLU A 150 -6.74 7.75 -1.42
N ALA A 151 -6.96 6.97 -2.47
CA ALA A 151 -8.08 6.06 -2.56
C ALA A 151 -7.69 4.74 -3.23
N VAL A 152 -8.35 3.66 -2.82
CA VAL A 152 -8.21 2.35 -3.45
C VAL A 152 -9.56 1.65 -3.54
N LYS A 153 -9.79 0.89 -4.60
CA LYS A 153 -11.01 0.13 -4.82
C LYS A 153 -10.69 -1.32 -5.18
N GLY A 154 -11.52 -2.23 -4.66
CA GLY A 154 -11.54 -3.61 -5.14
C GLY A 154 -12.21 -3.69 -6.50
N ALA A 155 -11.47 -4.08 -7.54
CA ALA A 155 -11.99 -4.15 -8.91
C ALA A 155 -12.51 -5.55 -9.27
N SER A 156 -11.73 -6.59 -9.00
CA SER A 156 -12.12 -7.97 -9.28
C SER A 156 -11.39 -8.97 -8.40
N GLY A 157 -12.05 -10.07 -8.01
CA GLY A 157 -11.41 -11.15 -7.26
C GLY A 157 -10.85 -10.74 -5.89
N VAL A 158 -11.40 -9.68 -5.30
CA VAL A 158 -11.03 -9.16 -3.98
C VAL A 158 -12.28 -8.73 -3.22
N GLU A 159 -12.17 -8.68 -1.90
CA GLU A 159 -13.21 -8.17 -1.03
C GLU A 159 -12.57 -7.23 0.01
N GLY A 160 -13.11 -6.01 0.13
CA GLY A 160 -12.58 -4.98 1.02
C GLY A 160 -13.17 -5.07 2.43
N TYR A 161 -12.33 -4.83 3.43
CA TYR A 161 -12.67 -4.85 4.84
C TYR A 161 -12.08 -3.61 5.52
N GLN A 162 -12.95 -2.82 6.14
CA GLN A 162 -12.53 -1.70 6.97
C GLN A 162 -11.87 -2.21 8.25
N LEU A 163 -10.70 -1.64 8.58
CA LEU A 163 -10.02 -1.92 9.83
C LEU A 163 -10.66 -1.11 10.96
N LYS A 164 -10.86 -1.75 12.12
CA LYS A 164 -11.32 -1.06 13.32
C LYS A 164 -10.34 0.08 13.66
N ASP A 165 -10.89 1.24 14.00
CA ASP A 165 -10.15 2.46 14.38
C ASP A 165 -9.31 3.11 13.26
N SER A 166 -9.34 2.56 12.04
CA SER A 166 -8.83 3.22 10.83
C SER A 166 -9.72 4.41 10.45
N SER A 167 -9.12 5.45 9.91
CA SER A 167 -9.80 6.61 9.32
C SER A 167 -10.39 6.29 7.94
N ILE A 168 -10.01 5.17 7.34
CA ILE A 168 -10.43 4.80 5.99
C ILE A 168 -11.80 4.13 6.05
N VAL A 169 -12.72 4.65 5.23
CA VAL A 169 -14.08 4.15 5.06
C VAL A 169 -14.21 3.54 3.67
N ILE A 170 -14.90 2.41 3.56
CA ILE A 170 -15.29 1.83 2.26
C ILE A 170 -16.66 2.40 1.91
N HIS A 171 -16.72 3.15 0.81
CA HIS A 171 -17.92 3.83 0.33
C HIS A 171 -18.78 2.94 -0.57
N ASP A 172 -20.04 3.34 -0.77
CA ASP A 172 -21.04 2.58 -1.58
C ASP A 172 -20.59 2.34 -3.03
N ASN A 173 -19.74 3.20 -3.57
CA ASN A 173 -19.17 3.06 -4.92
C ASN A 173 -17.95 2.09 -4.97
N GLY A 174 -17.59 1.50 -3.84
CA GLY A 174 -16.49 0.55 -3.65
C GLY A 174 -15.11 1.19 -3.41
N TRP A 175 -15.01 2.52 -3.47
CA TRP A 175 -13.76 3.20 -3.15
C TRP A 175 -13.55 3.30 -1.63
N ALA A 176 -12.33 3.07 -1.20
CA ALA A 176 -11.88 3.21 0.17
C ALA A 176 -10.98 4.43 0.30
N TYR A 177 -11.38 5.41 1.12
CA TYR A 177 -10.61 6.62 1.43
C TYR A 177 -11.09 7.23 2.76
N SER A 178 -10.36 8.23 3.26
CA SER A 178 -10.76 8.98 4.47
C SER A 178 -11.75 10.09 4.16
N ASP A 179 -12.80 10.22 4.99
CA ASP A 179 -13.80 11.31 4.93
C ASP A 179 -13.33 12.61 5.59
N ASN A 180 -12.24 12.54 6.35
CA ASN A 180 -11.64 13.67 7.06
C ASN A 180 -10.14 13.77 6.76
N ASP A 181 -9.55 14.91 7.09
CA ASP A 181 -8.09 15.13 7.07
C ASP A 181 -7.42 14.24 8.12
N ASN A 182 -7.07 13.02 7.71
CA ASN A 182 -6.47 12.03 8.59
C ASN A 182 -5.00 12.35 8.90
N TYR A 183 -4.37 13.25 8.15
CA TYR A 183 -3.02 13.69 8.43
C TYR A 183 -3.02 14.61 9.67
N ALA A 184 -3.84 15.65 9.66
CA ALA A 184 -3.99 16.60 10.76
C ALA A 184 -4.69 15.97 11.98
N GLU A 185 -5.72 15.14 11.77
CA GLU A 185 -6.36 14.41 12.87
C GLU A 185 -5.40 13.40 13.51
N GLY A 186 -4.65 12.68 12.67
CA GLY A 186 -3.59 11.78 13.12
C GLY A 186 -2.59 12.50 14.01
N ALA A 187 -2.08 13.65 13.56
CA ALA A 187 -1.11 14.45 14.30
C ALA A 187 -1.61 14.81 15.70
N LYS A 188 -2.89 15.15 15.84
CA LYS A 188 -3.54 15.44 17.14
C LYS A 188 -3.70 14.18 17.98
N LYS A 189 -4.16 13.07 17.36
CA LYS A 189 -4.47 11.80 18.04
C LYS A 189 -3.22 11.09 18.55
N PHE A 190 -2.13 11.19 17.81
CA PHE A 190 -0.89 10.44 18.03
C PHE A 190 0.32 11.35 18.34
N ALA A 191 0.09 12.60 18.75
CA ALA A 191 1.14 13.60 19.02
C ALA A 191 2.30 13.08 19.91
N LYS A 192 1.99 12.23 20.90
CA LYS A 192 2.98 11.64 21.83
C LYS A 192 3.87 10.56 21.19
N ASP A 193 3.43 9.98 20.07
CA ASP A 193 4.09 8.88 19.37
C ASP A 193 4.95 9.40 18.21
N VAL A 194 4.93 10.72 17.96
CA VAL A 194 5.80 11.37 16.99
C VAL A 194 7.24 11.33 17.52
N GLN A 195 8.10 10.50 16.91
CA GLN A 195 9.54 10.53 17.19
C GLN A 195 10.14 11.79 16.57
N HIS A 196 10.31 12.85 17.37
CA HIS A 196 10.92 14.09 16.91
C HIS A 196 12.45 14.00 16.84
N ASN A 197 12.97 13.93 15.62
CA ASN A 197 14.31 14.43 15.24
C ASN A 197 14.19 15.54 14.17
N GLY A 198 13.15 16.38 14.25
CA GLY A 198 12.96 17.54 13.37
C GLY A 198 12.56 17.23 11.93
N ASP A 199 12.09 16.03 11.63
CA ASP A 199 11.62 15.63 10.30
C ASP A 199 10.08 15.73 10.21
N VAL A 200 9.63 16.74 9.47
CA VAL A 200 8.23 17.09 9.16
C VAL A 200 7.42 15.91 8.61
N ARG A 201 8.08 14.91 8.00
CA ARG A 201 7.41 13.74 7.39
C ARG A 201 6.69 12.84 8.41
N TYR A 202 7.00 12.96 9.70
CA TYR A 202 6.44 12.09 10.74
C TYR A 202 5.35 12.78 11.59
N GLU A 203 4.93 13.99 11.23
CA GLU A 203 4.04 14.81 12.06
C GLU A 203 2.65 14.21 12.28
N SER A 204 2.17 13.39 11.35
CA SER A 204 0.87 12.71 11.50
C SER A 204 0.84 11.70 12.65
N GLY A 205 1.99 11.25 13.15
CA GLY A 205 2.05 10.24 14.22
C GLY A 205 1.55 8.84 13.81
N TRP A 206 1.22 8.64 12.52
CA TRP A 206 0.84 7.34 11.96
C TRP A 206 1.48 6.98 10.62
N ASP A 207 1.81 7.95 9.77
CA ASP A 207 2.10 7.71 8.35
C ASP A 207 3.57 7.39 8.06
N TRP A 208 4.04 6.27 8.60
CA TRP A 208 5.30 5.65 8.20
C TRP A 208 5.23 4.15 8.49
N MET A 209 5.96 3.35 7.71
CA MET A 209 5.85 1.88 7.74
C MET A 209 6.14 1.24 9.10
N GLU A 210 6.92 1.89 9.96
CA GLU A 210 7.27 1.40 11.30
C GLU A 210 6.36 1.95 12.40
N SER A 211 5.36 2.77 12.06
CA SER A 211 4.47 3.37 13.05
C SER A 211 3.63 2.28 13.72
N PRO A 212 3.52 2.27 15.06
CA PRO A 212 2.51 1.46 15.72
C PRO A 212 1.09 1.89 15.32
N ASN A 213 0.94 3.09 14.75
CA ASN A 213 -0.34 3.66 14.34
C ASN A 213 -0.62 3.54 12.83
N PHE A 214 0.21 2.83 12.07
CA PHE A 214 0.08 2.74 10.60
C PHE A 214 -1.30 2.24 10.13
N TYR A 215 -1.98 1.44 10.97
CA TYR A 215 -3.36 1.00 10.74
C TYR A 215 -4.36 2.15 10.53
N TYR A 216 -4.05 3.35 11.01
CA TYR A 216 -4.96 4.50 10.98
C TYR A 216 -5.30 4.95 9.57
N GLY A 217 -4.36 4.89 8.62
CA GLY A 217 -4.62 5.18 7.20
C GLY A 217 -4.62 3.93 6.34
N SER A 218 -5.20 2.83 6.83
CA SER A 218 -5.11 1.52 6.18
C SER A 218 -6.47 0.85 5.98
N VAL A 219 -6.56 0.05 4.91
CA VAL A 219 -7.70 -0.83 4.58
C VAL A 219 -7.20 -2.22 4.21
N LEU A 220 -8.02 -3.24 4.43
CA LEU A 220 -7.65 -4.63 4.16
C LEU A 220 -8.45 -5.19 2.97
N TYR A 221 -7.79 -5.95 2.10
CA TYR A 221 -8.41 -6.68 1.01
C TYR A 221 -8.12 -8.17 1.14
N SER A 222 -9.18 -8.98 1.17
CA SER A 222 -9.08 -10.44 1.03
C SER A 222 -8.96 -10.79 -0.45
N LEU A 223 -7.97 -11.60 -0.81
CA LEU A 223 -7.80 -12.08 -2.18
C LEU A 223 -8.69 -13.31 -2.40
N LYS A 224 -9.51 -13.30 -3.46
CA LYS A 224 -10.56 -14.30 -3.73
C LYS A 224 -10.44 -14.99 -5.09
N SER A 225 -9.37 -14.73 -5.84
CA SER A 225 -9.12 -15.33 -7.15
C SER A 225 -7.63 -15.53 -7.39
N SER A 226 -7.25 -16.14 -8.51
CA SER A 226 -5.86 -16.27 -8.96
C SER A 226 -5.29 -14.98 -9.58
N THR A 227 -6.16 -14.02 -9.89
CA THR A 227 -5.80 -12.72 -10.49
C THR A 227 -6.61 -11.62 -9.80
N PRO A 228 -6.39 -11.37 -8.50
CA PRO A 228 -7.04 -10.26 -7.81
C PRO A 228 -6.61 -8.93 -8.43
N THR A 229 -7.55 -7.99 -8.54
CA THR A 229 -7.33 -6.67 -9.13
C THR A 229 -7.75 -5.57 -8.18
N LEU A 230 -6.85 -4.63 -7.95
CA LEU A 230 -7.10 -3.38 -7.22
C LEU A 230 -7.00 -2.19 -8.16
N GLU A 231 -7.76 -1.16 -7.88
CA GLU A 231 -7.77 0.11 -8.61
C GLU A 231 -7.34 1.22 -7.66
N PHE A 232 -6.31 1.97 -8.03
CA PHE A 232 -5.72 3.01 -7.19
C PHE A 232 -6.05 4.37 -7.73
N GLY A 233 -6.31 5.31 -6.82
CA GLY A 233 -6.45 6.67 -7.23
C GLY A 233 -6.60 7.75 -6.18
N MET A 234 -7.20 8.85 -6.59
CA MET A 234 -7.45 10.03 -5.75
C MET A 234 -8.94 10.35 -5.70
N HIS A 235 -9.44 10.66 -4.51
CA HIS A 235 -10.75 11.22 -4.27
C HIS A 235 -10.64 12.73 -3.97
N TYR A 236 -11.55 13.52 -4.55
CA TYR A 236 -11.65 14.95 -4.32
C TYR A 236 -13.07 15.29 -3.88
N SER A 237 -13.21 15.92 -2.72
CA SER A 237 -14.51 16.30 -2.17
C SER A 237 -15.20 17.44 -2.94
N THR A 238 -14.45 18.22 -3.72
CA THR A 238 -14.98 19.31 -4.54
C THR A 238 -14.45 19.26 -5.97
N THR A 239 -15.25 19.76 -6.91
CA THR A 239 -14.84 19.93 -8.31
C THR A 239 -13.67 20.93 -8.44
N GLU A 240 -13.62 21.95 -7.58
CA GLU A 240 -12.51 22.90 -7.55
C GLU A 240 -11.21 22.25 -7.10
N GLY A 241 -11.25 21.36 -6.10
CA GLY A 241 -10.11 20.56 -5.66
C GLY A 241 -9.57 19.67 -6.78
N LEU A 242 -10.48 19.01 -7.51
CA LEU A 242 -10.16 18.22 -8.70
C LEU A 242 -9.47 19.07 -9.79
N ILE A 243 -9.86 20.32 -9.99
CA ILE A 243 -9.30 21.24 -11.01
C ILE A 243 -8.03 21.97 -10.52
N ALA A 244 -7.83 22.11 -9.21
CA ALA A 244 -6.77 22.92 -8.65
C ALA A 244 -5.47 22.16 -8.35
N ASN A 245 -5.55 20.85 -8.02
CA ASN A 245 -4.36 19.98 -7.94
C ASN A 245 -3.76 19.64 -9.32
N THR A 246 -4.38 20.17 -10.36
CA THR A 246 -4.06 19.95 -11.76
C THR A 246 -3.47 21.17 -12.48
N GLY A 247 -3.08 22.23 -11.75
CA GLY A 247 -2.75 23.52 -12.38
C GLY A 247 -1.60 24.33 -11.78
N LYS A 248 -0.88 23.83 -10.78
CA LYS A 248 0.34 24.49 -10.29
C LYS A 248 1.44 23.45 -10.13
N GLU A 249 2.56 23.69 -10.82
CA GLU A 249 3.86 23.34 -10.24
C GLU A 249 3.87 23.94 -8.84
N SER A 250 3.61 23.12 -7.82
CA SER A 250 3.94 23.57 -6.49
C SER A 250 5.46 23.73 -6.52
N LYS A 251 5.95 24.92 -6.17
CA LYS A 251 7.38 25.25 -6.22
C LYS A 251 8.24 24.36 -5.29
N ASP A 252 7.57 23.52 -4.48
CA ASP A 252 8.17 22.50 -3.61
C ASP A 252 7.85 21.04 -4.04
N SER A 253 7.12 20.80 -5.13
CA SER A 253 6.84 19.44 -5.65
C SER A 253 7.59 19.19 -6.96
N SER A 254 8.88 18.93 -6.85
CA SER A 254 9.60 18.12 -7.85
C SER A 254 9.13 16.65 -7.85
N TYR A 255 8.25 16.29 -6.91
CA TYR A 255 7.59 14.99 -6.77
C TYR A 255 6.05 15.19 -6.83
N TYR A 256 5.48 15.00 -8.02
CA TYR A 256 4.06 14.69 -8.27
C TYR A 256 3.00 15.78 -8.01
N GLY A 257 2.41 16.30 -9.10
CA GLY A 257 1.06 16.87 -9.05
C GLY A 257 0.04 15.74 -8.94
N GLY A 258 -0.47 15.48 -7.73
CA GLY A 258 -1.63 14.59 -7.51
C GLY A 258 -1.38 13.09 -7.64
N GLY A 259 -0.14 12.62 -7.47
CA GLY A 259 0.19 11.19 -7.44
C GLY A 259 0.37 10.64 -6.03
N ALA A 260 0.08 9.35 -5.84
CA ALA A 260 0.14 8.64 -4.57
C ALA A 260 1.13 7.48 -4.62
N TRP A 261 1.64 7.10 -3.45
CA TRP A 261 2.47 5.91 -3.28
C TRP A 261 1.63 4.73 -2.83
N ALA A 262 1.49 3.72 -3.68
CA ALA A 262 0.83 2.47 -3.34
C ALA A 262 1.88 1.42 -2.91
N ALA A 263 1.91 1.10 -1.62
CA ALA A 263 2.68 -0.01 -1.08
C ALA A 263 1.74 -1.09 -0.51
N PHE A 264 2.13 -2.35 -0.68
CA PHE A 264 1.36 -3.50 -0.21
C PHE A 264 2.12 -4.20 0.90
N ALA A 265 1.42 -4.49 1.98
CA ALA A 265 1.93 -5.38 3.01
C ALA A 265 0.95 -6.53 3.24
N THR A 266 1.50 -7.64 3.73
CA THR A 266 0.70 -8.74 4.30
C THR A 266 0.71 -8.71 5.82
N LEU A 267 1.44 -7.77 6.41
CA LEU A 267 1.30 -7.47 7.82
C LEU A 267 -0.09 -6.87 7.99
N ILE A 268 -1.02 -7.59 8.60
CA ILE A 268 -2.33 -7.05 8.93
C ILE A 268 -2.10 -6.01 10.02
N PRO A 269 -2.32 -4.71 9.76
CA PRO A 269 -2.14 -3.69 10.78
C PRO A 269 -3.15 -3.95 11.90
N THR A 270 -2.66 -4.14 13.13
CA THR A 270 -3.53 -4.32 14.28
C THR A 270 -3.77 -2.96 14.93
N SER A 271 -5.03 -2.62 15.21
CA SER A 271 -5.34 -1.52 16.13
C SER A 271 -4.58 -1.76 17.45
N PRO A 272 -3.93 -0.74 18.04
CA PRO A 272 -3.35 -0.82 19.36
C PRO A 272 -4.49 -1.04 20.34
N GLY A 273 -4.76 -2.32 20.63
CA GLY A 273 -5.42 -2.69 21.84
C GLY A 273 -4.60 -2.21 23.04
N PRO A 274 -5.19 -2.10 24.24
CA PRO A 274 -4.41 -1.88 25.44
C PRO A 274 -3.25 -2.87 25.45
N LYS A 275 -2.02 -2.34 25.49
CA LYS A 275 -0.81 -3.15 25.58
C LYS A 275 -0.97 -4.01 26.83
N ALA A 276 -1.15 -5.32 26.66
CA ALA A 276 -1.19 -6.22 27.80
C ALA A 276 0.09 -5.94 28.61
N PRO A 277 -0.01 -5.76 29.94
CA PRO A 277 1.17 -5.43 30.73
C PRO A 277 2.23 -6.49 30.48
N SER A 278 3.42 -6.04 30.10
CA SER A 278 4.60 -6.89 29.99
C SER A 278 4.97 -7.32 31.41
N VAL A 279 4.39 -8.42 31.90
CA VAL A 279 4.86 -9.06 33.13
C VAL A 279 6.18 -9.76 32.79
N THR A 280 7.28 -9.08 33.02
CA THR A 280 8.59 -9.71 33.05
C THR A 280 8.70 -10.47 34.37
N TYR A 281 8.57 -11.79 34.33
CA TYR A 281 8.99 -12.60 35.47
C TYR A 281 10.52 -12.55 35.54
N SER A 282 11.06 -11.78 36.47
CA SER A 282 12.43 -11.99 36.94
C SER A 282 12.39 -13.21 37.85
N LEU A 283 12.72 -14.39 37.30
CA LEU A 283 13.15 -15.51 38.13
C LEU A 283 14.50 -15.12 38.73
N ASN A 284 14.47 -14.37 39.84
CA ASN A 284 15.63 -14.26 40.70
C ASN A 284 15.77 -15.60 41.41
N ASP A 285 16.97 -16.18 41.30
CA ASP A 285 17.41 -17.44 41.89
C ASP A 285 16.67 -17.81 43.17
N VAL A 286 15.70 -18.73 43.08
CA VAL A 286 15.19 -19.43 44.26
C VAL A 286 16.15 -20.57 44.50
N THR A 287 17.12 -20.34 45.38
CA THR A 287 17.95 -21.39 45.96
C THR A 287 17.03 -22.40 46.64
N ALA A 288 16.99 -23.63 46.12
CA ALA A 288 16.30 -24.73 46.75
C ALA A 288 16.98 -25.04 48.10
N LYS A 289 16.38 -24.61 49.22
CA LYS A 289 16.69 -25.19 50.54
C LYS A 289 15.92 -26.49 50.68
N ASN A 290 16.66 -27.58 50.63
CA ASN A 290 16.21 -28.93 50.96
C ASN A 290 15.70 -28.98 52.42
N PRO A 291 14.41 -29.28 52.69
CA PRO A 291 13.98 -29.62 54.03
C PRO A 291 14.38 -31.06 54.33
N LEU A 292 15.37 -31.18 55.20
CA LEU A 292 15.79 -32.41 55.85
C LEU A 292 14.59 -33.23 56.35
N PHE A 293 14.63 -34.52 56.00
CA PHE A 293 14.02 -35.59 56.76
C PHE A 293 14.32 -35.43 58.26
N GLN A 294 13.27 -35.40 59.09
CA GLN A 294 13.35 -35.84 60.49
C GLN A 294 12.22 -36.85 60.71
N LYS A 295 12.60 -38.13 60.71
CA LYS A 295 11.86 -39.21 61.38
C LYS A 295 12.03 -39.00 62.89
N LYS A 296 10.94 -38.72 63.61
CA LYS A 296 10.42 -39.53 64.73
C LYS A 296 9.19 -38.83 65.31
#